data_AF-A0A1G7KSL7-F1
#
_entry.id   AF-A0A1G7KSL7-F1
#
_cell.length_a   1.000
_cell.length_b   1.000
_cell.length_c   1.000
_cell.angle_alpha   90.00
_cell.angle_beta   90.00
_cell.angle_gamma   90.00
#
_symmetry.space_group_name_H-M   'P 1'
#
loop_
_entity.id
_entity.type
_entity.pdbx_description
1 polymer ?
#
loop_
_entity_poly.entity_id
_entity_poly.type
_entity_poly.pdbx_seq_one_letter_code
_entity_poly.pdbx_strand_id
1 'polypeptide(L)'
;MKRILLIFAAVILTFLSACANQSNDFSIEMLPDSIEQVTVSHYLSGEETEWALEADGLEKWKSWLEGLSARQKIFEEGNTPGDSDGGEVYSFTINNGEASISYVINGSDECYVLCESEWHAVSNPTNPF
;
A
#
# COMPACT_ATOMS: atom_id res chain seq x y z
N MET A 1 9.29 -38.70 -52.20
CA MET A 1 8.20 -38.99 -51.25
C MET A 1 8.59 -38.42 -49.89
N LYS A 2 8.19 -37.16 -49.65
CA LYS A 2 8.45 -36.39 -48.43
C LYS A 2 7.09 -36.07 -47.83
N ARG A 3 6.91 -36.31 -46.53
CA ARG A 3 6.00 -35.64 -45.57
C ARG A 3 5.71 -36.59 -44.39
N ILE A 4 6.73 -36.85 -43.58
CA ILE A 4 6.55 -37.22 -42.18
C ILE A 4 7.09 -36.04 -41.40
N LEU A 5 6.22 -35.10 -41.03
CA LEU A 5 6.40 -34.20 -39.88
C LEU A 5 5.07 -33.44 -39.69
N LEU A 6 4.13 -34.06 -38.99
CA LEU A 6 2.81 -33.48 -38.72
C LEU A 6 2.32 -33.83 -37.32
N ILE A 7 3.20 -33.80 -36.31
CA ILE A 7 2.78 -33.91 -34.90
C ILE A 7 3.76 -33.10 -34.02
N PHE A 8 3.71 -31.77 -34.09
CA PHE A 8 4.37 -30.87 -33.12
C PHE A 8 3.72 -29.48 -33.08
N ALA A 9 2.40 -29.40 -33.33
CA ALA A 9 1.66 -28.13 -33.41
C ALA A 9 0.43 -28.08 -32.49
N ALA A 10 0.40 -28.87 -31.41
CA ALA A 10 -0.78 -28.99 -30.55
C ALA A 10 -0.47 -29.01 -29.04
N VAL A 11 0.61 -28.36 -28.60
CA VAL A 11 0.90 -28.14 -27.15
C VAL A 11 1.43 -26.73 -26.92
N ILE A 12 0.79 -25.73 -27.53
CA ILE A 12 0.97 -24.30 -27.18
C ILE A 12 -0.44 -23.71 -27.14
N LEU A 13 -1.27 -24.22 -26.23
CA LEU A 13 -2.64 -23.74 -26.03
C LEU A 13 -3.00 -23.56 -24.54
N THR A 14 -2.01 -23.53 -23.64
CA THR A 14 -2.24 -23.25 -22.22
C THR A 14 -1.16 -22.34 -21.65
N PHE A 15 -0.99 -21.17 -22.26
CA PHE A 15 -0.70 -19.96 -21.48
C PHE A 15 -1.96 -19.10 -21.52
N LEU A 16 -3.01 -19.59 -20.85
CA LEU A 16 -3.95 -18.68 -20.23
C LEU A 16 -3.14 -17.98 -19.12
N SER A 17 -2.39 -16.95 -19.50
CA SER A 17 -2.06 -15.92 -18.54
C SER A 17 -3.40 -15.36 -18.12
N ALA A 18 -3.88 -15.87 -16.99
CA ALA A 18 -4.81 -15.14 -16.16
C ALA A 18 -4.10 -13.82 -15.86
N CYS A 19 -4.33 -12.81 -16.71
CA CYS A 19 -4.31 -11.45 -16.26
C CYS A 19 -5.46 -11.38 -15.26
N ALA A 20 -5.21 -11.83 -14.03
CA ALA A 20 -5.93 -11.29 -12.90
C ALA A 20 -5.87 -9.78 -13.11
N ASN A 21 -7.03 -9.13 -13.19
CA ASN A 21 -7.11 -7.69 -13.02
C ASN A 21 -6.46 -7.43 -11.65
N GLN A 22 -5.17 -7.16 -11.63
CA GLN A 22 -4.52 -6.62 -10.45
C GLN A 22 -5.18 -5.27 -10.27
N SER A 23 -6.07 -5.18 -9.28
CA SER A 23 -6.64 -3.90 -8.91
C SER A 23 -5.48 -3.02 -8.49
N ASN A 24 -5.34 -1.87 -9.13
CA ASN A 24 -4.41 -0.83 -8.69
C ASN A 24 -4.90 -0.16 -7.41
N ASP A 25 -5.82 -0.78 -6.66
CA ASP A 25 -6.39 -0.23 -5.44
C ASP A 25 -5.60 -0.80 -4.26
N PHE A 26 -5.30 0.05 -3.28
CA PHE A 26 -4.67 -0.38 -2.05
C PHE A 26 -5.56 -1.39 -1.32
N SER A 27 -4.95 -2.40 -0.72
CA SER A 27 -5.64 -3.37 0.13
C SER A 27 -4.76 -3.71 1.32
N ILE A 28 -5.37 -3.96 2.48
CA ILE A 28 -4.67 -4.48 3.66
C ILE A 28 -3.99 -5.83 3.37
N GLU A 29 -4.45 -6.58 2.36
CA GLU A 29 -3.85 -7.84 1.88
C GLU A 29 -2.44 -7.66 1.28
N MET A 30 -2.00 -6.41 1.04
CA MET A 30 -0.61 -6.11 0.66
C MET A 30 0.36 -6.19 1.86
N LEU A 31 -0.17 -6.35 3.08
CA LEU A 31 0.60 -6.48 4.32
C LEU A 31 0.71 -7.95 4.75
N PRO A 32 1.60 -8.28 5.71
CA PRO A 32 1.70 -9.63 6.24
C PRO A 32 0.35 -10.14 6.78
N ASP A 33 0.05 -11.43 6.52
CA ASP A 33 -1.20 -12.08 6.94
C ASP A 33 -1.46 -11.97 8.46
N SER A 34 -0.39 -11.97 9.26
CA SER A 34 -0.46 -11.76 10.71
C SER A 34 0.11 -10.39 11.05
N ILE A 35 -0.73 -9.49 11.57
CA ILE A 35 -0.30 -8.20 12.12
C ILE A 35 -0.49 -8.26 13.63
N GLU A 36 0.60 -8.45 14.35
CA GLU A 36 0.64 -8.66 15.81
C GLU A 36 1.08 -7.40 16.56
N GLN A 37 1.94 -6.60 15.93
CA GLN A 37 2.48 -5.38 16.52
C GLN A 37 2.58 -4.28 15.48
N VAL A 38 2.21 -3.07 15.87
CA VAL A 38 2.41 -1.86 15.07
C VAL A 38 3.01 -0.79 15.95
N THR A 39 4.15 -0.25 15.53
CA THR A 39 4.73 0.98 16.08
C THR A 39 4.39 2.12 15.14
N VAL A 40 3.88 3.22 15.70
CA VAL A 40 3.51 4.43 14.98
C VAL A 40 4.56 5.49 15.24
N SER A 41 5.10 6.09 14.18
CA SER A 41 5.88 7.33 14.24
C SER A 41 5.06 8.43 13.55
N HIS A 42 4.62 9.42 14.32
CA HIS A 42 3.84 10.55 13.84
C HIS A 42 4.72 11.79 13.72
N TYR A 43 4.80 12.32 12.52
CA TYR A 43 5.54 13.53 12.20
C TYR A 43 4.56 14.66 11.92
N LEU A 44 4.68 15.76 12.65
CA LEU A 44 3.88 16.95 12.45
C LEU A 44 4.72 18.20 12.71
N SER A 45 4.84 19.07 11.70
CA SER A 45 5.57 20.35 11.83
C SER A 45 7.01 20.22 12.37
N GLY A 46 7.69 19.11 12.06
CA GLY A 46 9.07 18.85 12.49
C GLY A 46 9.19 18.21 13.88
N GLU A 47 8.09 17.97 14.58
CA GLU A 47 8.05 17.16 15.79
C GLU A 47 7.73 15.71 15.43
N GLU A 48 8.37 14.77 16.14
CA GLU A 48 8.15 13.34 16.02
C GLU A 48 7.67 12.78 17.35
N THR A 49 6.56 12.05 17.33
CA THR A 49 6.08 11.26 18.47
C THR A 49 5.98 9.80 18.06
N GLU A 50 6.46 8.90 18.91
CA GLU A 50 6.44 7.46 18.65
C GLU A 50 5.71 6.71 19.76
N TRP A 51 4.87 5.73 19.39
CA TRP A 51 4.21 4.83 20.33
C TRP A 51 3.89 3.48 19.70
N ALA A 52 3.75 2.45 20.53
CA ALA A 52 3.23 1.15 20.11
C ALA A 52 1.70 1.10 20.26
N LEU A 53 1.01 0.45 19.33
CA LEU A 53 -0.42 0.19 19.45
C LEU A 53 -0.67 -0.95 20.45
N GLU A 54 -1.52 -0.67 21.43
CA GLU A 54 -2.13 -1.69 22.29
C GLU A 54 -3.21 -2.46 21.52
N ALA A 55 -3.69 -3.58 22.08
CA ALA A 55 -4.62 -4.47 21.39
C ALA A 55 -5.88 -3.78 20.83
N ASP A 56 -6.49 -2.84 21.57
CA ASP A 56 -7.67 -2.12 21.07
C ASP A 56 -7.31 -1.08 20.00
N GLY A 57 -6.14 -0.44 20.12
CA GLY A 57 -5.59 0.47 19.12
C GLY A 57 -5.25 -0.25 17.82
N LEU A 58 -4.68 -1.46 17.92
CA LEU A 58 -4.34 -2.30 16.77
C LEU A 58 -5.60 -2.67 15.96
N GLU A 59 -6.67 -3.09 16.63
CA GLU A 59 -7.92 -3.45 15.94
C GLU A 59 -8.61 -2.23 15.30
N LYS A 60 -8.59 -1.07 15.97
CA LYS A 60 -9.08 0.19 15.38
C LYS A 60 -8.27 0.59 14.16
N TRP A 61 -6.95 0.48 14.23
CA TRP A 61 -6.05 0.79 13.12
C TRP A 61 -6.29 -0.15 11.92
N LYS A 62 -6.45 -1.46 12.15
CA LYS A 62 -6.80 -2.42 11.08
C LYS A 62 -8.12 -2.03 10.42
N SER A 63 -9.15 -1.75 11.22
CA SER A 63 -10.46 -1.36 10.70
C SER A 63 -10.43 -0.04 9.95
N TRP A 64 -9.64 0.94 10.40
CA TRP A 64 -9.40 2.18 9.68
C TRP A 64 -8.73 1.92 8.33
N LEU A 65 -7.68 1.11 8.32
CA LEU A 65 -6.91 0.78 7.11
C LEU A 65 -7.77 0.04 6.08
N GLU A 66 -8.58 -0.93 6.52
CA GLU A 66 -9.58 -1.63 5.69
C GLU A 66 -10.66 -0.69 5.13
N GLY A 67 -10.97 0.38 5.85
CA GLY A 67 -11.95 1.39 5.43
C GLY A 67 -11.42 2.38 4.40
N LEU A 68 -10.11 2.43 4.15
CA LEU A 68 -9.53 3.35 3.17
C LEU A 68 -9.84 2.91 1.74
N SER A 69 -10.25 3.88 0.93
CA SER A 69 -10.39 3.76 -0.51
C SER A 69 -9.24 4.53 -1.16
N ALA A 70 -8.17 3.81 -1.50
CA ALA A 70 -7.00 4.39 -2.13
C ALA A 70 -6.65 3.67 -3.44
N ARG A 71 -6.15 4.42 -4.41
CA ARG A 71 -5.74 3.90 -5.72
C ARG A 71 -4.34 4.37 -6.09
N GLN A 72 -3.56 3.46 -6.65
CA GLN A 72 -2.22 3.70 -7.15
C GLN A 72 -2.19 4.95 -8.02
N LYS A 73 -1.23 5.82 -7.74
CA LYS A 73 -0.97 7.06 -8.46
C LYS A 73 0.53 7.15 -8.70
N ILE A 74 0.90 7.23 -9.96
CA ILE A 74 2.28 7.44 -10.37
C ILE A 74 2.55 8.95 -10.35
N PHE A 75 3.64 9.33 -9.70
CA PHE A 75 4.14 10.69 -9.67
C PHE A 75 5.40 10.80 -10.53
N GLU A 76 5.65 11.99 -11.04
CA GLU A 76 6.96 12.32 -11.62
C GLU A 76 8.02 12.34 -10.49
N GLU A 77 9.26 12.05 -10.85
CA GLU A 77 10.38 12.11 -9.91
C GLU A 77 10.49 13.52 -9.30
N GLY A 78 10.63 13.59 -7.96
CA GLY A 78 10.68 14.84 -7.20
C GLY A 78 9.32 15.55 -7.03
N ASN A 79 8.22 14.92 -7.46
CA ASN A 79 6.86 15.43 -7.29
C ASN A 79 5.99 14.45 -6.46
N THR A 80 6.61 13.62 -5.63
CA THR A 80 5.88 12.71 -4.75
C THR A 80 5.26 13.48 -3.57
N PRO A 81 4.22 12.94 -2.92
CA PRO A 81 3.66 13.57 -1.72
C PRO A 81 4.69 13.82 -0.62
N GLY A 82 5.72 12.98 -0.51
CA GLY A 82 6.80 13.13 0.47
C GLY A 82 7.80 14.25 0.18
N ASP A 83 7.80 14.82 -1.03
CA ASP A 83 8.69 15.93 -1.42
C ASP A 83 8.13 17.31 -0.99
N SER A 84 6.96 17.34 -0.34
CA SER A 84 6.26 18.56 0.05
C SER A 84 6.80 19.11 1.37
N ASP A 85 7.07 20.42 1.42
CA ASP A 85 7.43 21.11 2.67
C ASP A 85 6.20 21.35 3.54
N GLY A 86 6.29 20.95 4.80
CA GLY A 86 5.17 20.98 5.72
C GLY A 86 4.17 19.87 5.41
N GLY A 87 3.67 19.25 6.47
CA GLY A 87 2.78 18.11 6.32
C GLY A 87 2.67 17.33 7.62
N GLU A 88 1.84 16.31 7.55
CA GLU A 88 1.62 15.37 8.62
C GLU A 88 1.79 13.96 8.06
N VAL A 89 2.57 13.13 8.74
CA VAL A 89 2.83 11.75 8.31
C VAL A 89 2.67 10.82 9.48
N TYR A 90 1.88 9.76 9.29
CA TYR A 90 1.88 8.60 10.17
C TYR A 90 2.66 7.48 9.48
N SER A 91 3.77 7.05 10.06
CA SER A 91 4.51 5.87 9.62
C SER A 91 4.18 4.70 10.55
N PHE A 92 3.83 3.55 9.97
CA PHE A 92 3.42 2.36 10.70
C PHE A 92 4.43 1.26 10.42
N THR A 93 5.21 0.89 11.43
CA THR A 93 6.15 -0.23 11.38
C THR A 93 5.46 -1.49 11.89
N ILE A 94 5.30 -2.50 11.04
CA ILE A 94 4.55 -3.72 11.33
C ILE A 94 5.52 -4.84 11.74
N ASN A 95 5.18 -5.59 12.78
CA ASN A 95 5.91 -6.76 13.28
C ASN A 95 7.42 -6.53 13.39
N ASN A 96 7.84 -5.42 14.01
CA ASN A 96 9.25 -5.04 14.15
C ASN A 96 10.00 -4.86 12.81
N GLY A 97 9.31 -4.39 11.78
CA GLY A 97 9.90 -4.01 10.49
C GLY A 97 9.79 -5.08 9.40
N GLU A 98 8.92 -6.07 9.58
CA GLU A 98 8.56 -7.01 8.50
C GLU A 98 7.92 -6.27 7.31
N ALA A 99 7.08 -5.29 7.61
CA ALA A 99 6.49 -4.39 6.63
C ALA A 99 6.36 -2.97 7.21
N SER A 100 6.11 -2.01 6.32
CA SER A 100 5.80 -0.65 6.72
C SER A 100 4.85 0.01 5.73
N ILE A 101 3.96 0.85 6.24
CA ILE A 101 3.14 1.76 5.45
C ILE A 101 3.24 3.17 6.00
N SER A 102 3.07 4.17 5.14
CA SER A 102 2.96 5.55 5.58
C SER A 102 1.66 6.18 5.07
N TYR A 103 0.99 6.94 5.92
CA TYR A 103 -0.15 7.78 5.56
C TYR A 103 0.28 9.24 5.61
N VAL A 104 0.34 9.87 4.45
CA VAL A 104 0.81 11.25 4.24
C VAL A 104 -0.40 12.15 4.06
N ILE A 105 -0.47 13.24 4.82
CA ILE A 105 -1.54 14.23 4.82
C ILE A 105 -0.94 15.58 4.44
N ASN A 106 -1.19 16.03 3.21
CA ASN A 106 -0.73 17.33 2.70
C ASN A 106 -1.86 18.37 2.64
N GLY A 107 -3.10 17.96 2.94
CA GLY A 107 -4.30 18.80 2.96
C GLY A 107 -5.53 17.98 3.30
N SER A 108 -6.70 18.61 3.41
CA SER A 108 -7.96 17.92 3.78
C SER A 108 -8.36 16.81 2.81
N ASP A 109 -8.02 16.97 1.53
CA ASP A 109 -8.37 16.06 0.44
C ASP A 109 -7.13 15.56 -0.33
N GLU A 110 -5.93 15.83 0.20
CA GLU A 110 -4.64 15.48 -0.40
C GLU A 110 -3.91 14.51 0.52
N CYS A 111 -4.51 13.31 0.67
CA CYS A 111 -3.94 12.24 1.47
C CYS A 111 -3.49 11.07 0.61
N TYR A 112 -2.42 10.41 1.06
CA TYR A 112 -1.78 9.34 0.30
C TYR A 112 -1.33 8.20 1.20
N VAL A 113 -1.40 6.98 0.71
CA VAL A 113 -0.75 5.81 1.30
C VAL A 113 0.50 5.49 0.49
N LEU A 114 1.63 5.32 1.17
CA LEU A 114 2.85 4.73 0.61
C LEU A 114 3.00 3.31 1.17
N CYS A 115 2.98 2.32 0.28
CA CYS A 115 3.15 0.91 0.62
C CYS A 115 4.06 0.26 -0.43
N GLU A 116 5.10 -0.46 0.00
CA GLU A 116 6.07 -1.12 -0.90
C GLU A 116 6.67 -0.21 -2.00
N SER A 117 6.92 1.06 -1.69
CA SER A 117 7.38 2.09 -2.66
C SER A 117 6.34 2.55 -3.69
N GLU A 118 5.09 2.11 -3.56
CA GLU A 118 3.99 2.52 -4.40
C GLU A 118 3.07 3.54 -3.70
N TRP A 119 2.83 4.65 -4.39
CA TRP A 119 1.94 5.69 -3.91
C TRP A 119 0.50 5.41 -4.31
N HIS A 120 -0.42 5.61 -3.37
CA HIS A 120 -1.85 5.46 -3.55
C HIS A 120 -2.55 6.74 -3.09
N ALA A 121 -3.33 7.39 -3.97
CA ALA A 121 -4.14 8.55 -3.61
C ALA A 121 -5.40 8.09 -2.88
N VAL A 122 -5.67 8.67 -1.71
CA VAL A 122 -6.84 8.36 -0.89
C VAL A 122 -8.03 9.22 -1.30
N SER A 123 -9.19 8.59 -1.49
CA SER A 123 -10.42 9.24 -1.95
C SER A 123 -11.43 9.53 -0.83
N ASN A 124 -11.24 8.93 0.34
CA ASN A 124 -12.05 9.09 1.55
C ASN A 124 -11.16 9.33 2.78
N PRO A 125 -10.39 10.44 2.80
CA PRO A 125 -9.43 10.69 3.86
C PRO A 125 -10.11 10.74 5.24
N THR A 126 -9.52 10.03 6.20
CA THR A 126 -9.97 9.97 7.60
C THR A 126 -8.75 9.89 8.52
N ASN A 127 -8.88 10.42 9.73
CA ASN A 127 -7.79 10.34 10.71
C ASN A 127 -7.61 8.87 11.19
N PRO A 128 -6.38 8.35 11.22
CA PRO A 128 -6.11 7.03 11.82
C PRO A 128 -6.39 6.93 13.33
N PHE A 129 -6.53 8.05 14.05
CA PHE A 129 -6.72 8.14 15.50
C PHE A 129 -7.80 9.15 15.94
#